data_AF-A0A840IKZ9-F1
#
_entry.id   AF-A0A840IKZ9-F1
#
_cell.length_a   1.000
_cell.length_b   1.000
_cell.length_c   1.000
_cell.angle_alpha   90.00
_cell.angle_beta   90.00
_cell.angle_gamma   90.00
#
_symmetry.space_group_name_H-M   'P 1'
#
loop_
_entity.id
_entity.type
_entity.pdbx_description
1 polymer ?
#
loop_
_entity_poly.entity_id
_entity_poly.type
_entity_poly.pdbx_seq_one_letter_code
_entity_poly.pdbx_strand_id
1 'polypeptide(L)'
;MEFGLVVSLTYVAGWLVAWPVCASRAGLGWNHAFGSDFEAYVTNLPWLGATLAKMFAWPVVLAVWLALGQPASRWAVFRSRGGDSYRIRRISAEEASRLAQERT
;
A
#
# COMPACT_ATOMS: atom_id res chain seq x y z
N MET A 1 -14.75 8.01 30.05
CA MET A 1 -14.70 6.70 29.34
C MET A 1 -14.70 6.84 27.81
N GLU A 2 -15.11 7.98 27.25
CA GLU A 2 -15.35 8.13 25.80
C GLU A 2 -14.08 8.32 24.95
N PHE A 3 -13.04 8.97 25.49
CA PHE A 3 -11.81 9.24 24.75
C PHE A 3 -11.10 7.98 24.25
N GLY A 4 -11.02 6.94 25.09
CA GLY A 4 -10.38 5.67 24.71
C GLY A 4 -11.09 4.94 23.57
N LEU A 5 -12.43 5.04 23.53
CA LEU A 5 -13.24 4.46 22.46
C LEU A 5 -13.02 5.22 21.13
N VAL A 6 -12.99 6.55 21.16
CA VAL A 6 -12.73 7.37 19.95
C VAL A 6 -11.34 7.09 19.39
N VAL A 7 -10.31 7.03 20.22
CA VAL A 7 -8.93 6.70 19.80
C VAL A 7 -8.88 5.30 19.18
N SER A 8 -9.54 4.32 19.81
CA SER A 8 -9.56 2.94 19.30
C SER A 8 -10.28 2.84 17.96
N LEU A 9 -11.45 3.47 17.81
CA LEU A 9 -12.19 3.49 16.55
C LEU A 9 -11.40 4.18 15.44
N THR A 10 -10.73 5.30 15.76
CA THR A 10 -9.88 6.03 14.81
C THR A 10 -8.72 5.16 14.36
N TYR A 11 -8.09 4.45 15.30
CA TYR A 11 -7.00 3.52 14.99
C TYR A 11 -7.46 2.39 14.05
N VAL A 12 -8.60 1.77 14.34
CA VAL A 12 -9.15 0.68 13.51
C VAL A 12 -9.55 1.20 12.13
N ALA A 13 -10.20 2.36 12.05
CA ALA A 13 -10.58 2.96 10.78
C ALA A 13 -9.34 3.27 9.91
N GLY A 14 -8.30 3.87 10.49
CA GLY A 14 -7.03 4.14 9.80
C GLY A 14 -6.35 2.85 9.34
N TRP A 15 -6.37 1.81 10.17
CA TRP A 15 -5.82 0.50 9.82
C TRP A 15 -6.56 -0.13 8.62
N LEU A 16 -7.90 -0.08 8.58
CA LEU A 16 -8.69 -0.57 7.46
C LEU A 16 -8.42 0.18 6.15
N VAL A 17 -8.26 1.51 6.22
CA VAL A 17 -7.97 2.36 5.05
C VAL A 17 -6.52 2.20 4.58
N ALA A 18 -5.59 1.86 5.46
CA ALA A 18 -4.18 1.71 5.10
C ALA A 18 -3.93 0.58 4.08
N TRP A 19 -4.76 -0.48 4.06
CA TRP A 19 -4.65 -1.56 3.08
C TRP A 19 -4.85 -1.09 1.63
N PRO A 20 -6.02 -0.55 1.23
CA PRO A 20 -6.24 -0.08 -0.15
C PRO A 20 -5.30 1.07 -0.53
N VAL A 21 -4.87 1.90 0.43
CA VAL A 21 -3.87 2.95 0.17
C VAL A 21 -2.51 2.34 -0.17
N CYS A 22 -2.03 1.36 0.59
CA CYS A 22 -0.76 0.70 0.27
C CYS A 22 -0.83 -0.09 -1.04
N ALA A 23 -1.96 -0.74 -1.31
CA ALA A 23 -2.21 -1.45 -2.56
C ALA A 23 -2.23 -0.50 -3.77
N SER A 24 -3.02 0.58 -3.72
CA SER A 24 -3.09 1.58 -4.80
C SER A 24 -1.75 2.24 -5.08
N ARG A 25 -0.96 2.53 -4.04
CA ARG A 25 0.40 3.05 -4.20
C ARG A 25 1.35 2.05 -4.86
N ALA A 26 1.13 0.75 -4.71
CA ALA A 26 1.87 -0.26 -5.45
C ALA A 26 1.42 -0.38 -6.92
N GLY A 27 0.35 0.30 -7.32
CA GLY A 27 -0.26 0.20 -8.65
C GLY A 27 -1.39 -0.81 -8.75
N LEU A 28 -1.95 -1.27 -7.63
CA LEU A 28 -3.14 -2.10 -7.62
C LEU A 28 -4.37 -1.20 -7.74
N GLY A 29 -5.18 -1.39 -8.78
CA GLY A 29 -6.49 -0.76 -8.83
C GLY A 29 -7.31 -1.13 -7.58
N TRP A 30 -8.15 -0.22 -7.10
CA TRP A 30 -9.00 -0.44 -5.92
C TRP A 30 -9.82 -1.73 -6.03
N ASN A 31 -10.26 -2.07 -7.25
CA ASN A 31 -11.04 -3.26 -7.56
C ASN A 31 -10.22 -4.57 -7.45
N HIS A 32 -8.89 -4.51 -7.57
CA HIS A 32 -8.01 -5.68 -7.47
C HIS A 32 -7.46 -5.88 -6.06
N ALA A 33 -7.50 -4.86 -5.19
CA ALA A 33 -7.02 -4.95 -3.81
C ALA A 33 -7.87 -5.90 -2.92
N PHE A 34 -9.09 -6.21 -3.34
CA PHE A 34 -10.05 -7.09 -2.64
C PHE A 34 -10.64 -8.19 -3.54
N GLY A 35 -10.14 -8.34 -4.78
CA GLY A 35 -10.68 -9.27 -5.78
C GLY A 35 -9.98 -10.64 -5.83
N SER A 36 -10.27 -11.43 -6.87
CA SER A 36 -9.69 -12.77 -7.11
C SER A 36 -8.17 -12.82 -7.19
N ASP A 37 -7.52 -11.68 -7.42
CA ASP A 37 -6.06 -11.56 -7.47
C ASP A 37 -5.41 -11.47 -6.08
N PHE A 38 -6.20 -11.40 -5.01
CA PHE A 38 -5.72 -11.29 -3.62
C PHE A 38 -4.67 -12.36 -3.27
N GLU A 39 -4.87 -13.59 -3.76
CA GLU A 39 -3.96 -14.71 -3.53
C GLU A 39 -2.55 -14.48 -4.13
N ALA A 40 -2.47 -13.83 -5.31
CA ALA A 40 -1.21 -13.46 -5.94
C ALA A 40 -0.44 -12.39 -5.14
N TYR A 41 -1.11 -11.65 -4.26
CA TYR A 41 -0.50 -10.62 -3.43
C TYR A 41 -0.11 -11.13 -2.05
N VAL A 42 -0.95 -11.98 -1.44
CA VAL A 42 -0.66 -12.61 -0.15
C VAL A 42 0.53 -13.57 -0.26
N THR A 43 0.72 -14.20 -1.42
CA THR A 43 1.89 -15.07 -1.68
C THR A 43 3.22 -14.29 -1.75
N ASN A 44 3.19 -12.97 -1.97
CA ASN A 44 4.39 -12.13 -1.85
C ASN A 44 4.62 -11.70 -0.39
N LEU A 45 5.14 -12.64 0.42
CA LEU A 45 5.45 -12.46 1.84
C LEU A 45 6.22 -11.16 2.15
N PRO A 46 7.27 -10.77 1.38
CA PRO A 46 7.96 -9.50 1.61
C PRO A 46 7.09 -8.26 1.47
N TRP A 47 6.24 -8.21 0.42
CA TRP A 47 5.33 -7.09 0.21
C TRP A 47 4.21 -7.08 1.26
N LEU A 48 3.66 -8.25 1.58
CA LEU A 48 2.62 -8.41 2.58
C LEU A 48 3.12 -7.96 3.96
N GLY A 49 4.30 -8.43 4.38
CA GLY A 49 4.92 -8.03 5.65
C GLY A 49 5.19 -6.53 5.72
N ALA A 50 5.72 -5.93 4.65
CA ALA A 50 5.94 -4.48 4.58
C ALA A 50 4.62 -3.69 4.62
N THR A 51 3.56 -4.21 4.01
CA THR A 51 2.23 -3.59 4.00
C THR A 51 1.58 -3.67 5.38
N LEU A 52 1.59 -4.85 6.01
CA LEU A 52 1.08 -5.04 7.37
C LEU A 52 1.82 -4.14 8.37
N ALA A 53 3.16 -4.06 8.29
CA ALA A 53 3.94 -3.17 9.14
C ALA A 53 3.51 -1.70 8.99
N LYS A 54 3.28 -1.24 7.75
CA LYS A 54 2.78 0.12 7.48
C LYS A 54 1.35 0.34 7.98
N MET A 55 0.49 -0.68 7.92
CA MET A 55 -0.88 -0.59 8.44
C MET A 55 -0.88 -0.49 9.96
N PHE A 56 -0.10 -1.31 10.67
CA PHE A 56 0.02 -1.19 12.12
C PHE A 56 0.64 0.14 12.54
N ALA A 57 1.63 0.62 11.79
CA ALA A 57 2.26 1.92 12.02
C ALA A 57 1.59 3.07 11.25
N TRP A 58 0.32 2.95 10.84
CA TRP A 58 -0.35 3.95 9.98
C TRP A 58 -0.28 5.39 10.52
N PRO A 59 -0.37 5.67 11.85
CA PRO A 59 -0.31 7.05 12.34
C PRO A 59 1.07 7.67 12.08
N VAL A 60 2.13 6.87 12.26
CA VAL A 60 3.52 7.29 12.03
C VAL A 60 3.77 7.48 10.54
N VAL A 61 3.30 6.53 9.71
CA VAL A 61 3.41 6.64 8.25
C VAL A 61 2.71 7.89 7.74
N LEU A 62 1.51 8.19 8.25
CA LEU A 62 0.77 9.39 7.91
C LEU A 62 1.51 10.66 8.36
N ALA A 63 2.04 10.69 9.57
CA ALA A 63 2.84 11.83 10.07
C ALA A 63 4.07 12.07 9.18
N VAL A 64 4.77 11.01 8.76
CA VAL A 64 5.90 11.10 7.82
C VAL A 64 5.45 11.66 6.46
N TRP A 65 4.30 11.23 5.95
CA TRP A 65 3.78 11.72 4.67
C TRP A 65 3.37 13.19 4.72
N LEU A 66 2.83 13.64 5.85
CA LEU A 66 2.52 15.05 6.08
C LEU A 66 3.80 15.91 6.17
N ALA A 67 4.88 15.37 6.76
CA ALA A 67 6.13 16.09 6.95
C ALA A 67 7.02 16.12 5.69
N LEU A 68 7.13 15.01 4.96
CA LEU A 68 8.10 14.83 3.87
C LEU A 68 7.47 14.80 2.47
N GLY A 69 6.14 14.92 2.39
CA GLY A 69 5.40 14.59 1.17
C GLY A 69 5.29 13.06 0.99
N GLN A 70 4.31 12.60 0.22
CA GLN A 70 4.04 11.17 0.05
C GLN A 70 5.18 10.46 -0.72
N PRO A 71 6.10 9.73 -0.06
CA PRO A 71 7.28 9.17 -0.70
C PRO A 71 6.91 8.02 -1.63
N ALA A 72 7.49 7.97 -2.83
CA ALA A 72 7.17 6.98 -3.84
C ALA A 72 7.26 5.53 -3.29
N SER A 73 6.31 4.69 -3.70
CA SER A 73 6.29 3.29 -3.27
C SER A 73 7.48 2.55 -3.88
N ARG A 74 8.28 1.87 -3.04
CA ARG A 74 9.34 0.96 -3.51
C ARG A 74 8.82 -0.38 -4.03
N TRP A 75 7.50 -0.53 -4.10
CA TRP A 75 6.82 -1.70 -4.63
C TRP A 75 6.00 -1.28 -5.82
N ALA A 76 6.16 -1.99 -6.93
CA ALA A 76 5.34 -1.81 -8.12
C ALA A 76 4.77 -3.16 -8.58
N VAL A 77 3.54 -3.09 -9.04
CA VAL A 77 2.83 -4.22 -9.65
C VAL A 77 3.00 -4.12 -11.16
N PHE A 78 3.55 -5.18 -11.75
CA PHE A 78 3.69 -5.33 -13.18
C PHE A 78 2.67 -6.37 -13.66
N ARG A 79 1.85 -5.98 -14.64
CA ARG A 79 0.97 -6.92 -15.35
C ARG A 79 1.80 -7.64 -16.40
N SER A 80 1.75 -8.97 -16.42
CA SER A 80 2.46 -9.74 -17.45
C SER A 80 1.85 -9.46 -18.83
N ARG A 81 2.68 -9.25 -19.87
CA ARG A 81 2.19 -9.13 -21.25
C ARG A 81 1.57 -10.47 -21.67
N GLY A 82 0.24 -10.53 -21.76
CA GLY A 82 -0.51 -11.69 -22.27
C GLY A 82 -1.23 -12.55 -21.23
N GLY A 83 -1.32 -12.14 -19.95
CA GLY A 83 -2.10 -12.92 -18.97
C GLY A 83 -2.55 -12.10 -17.76
N ASP A 84 -3.59 -12.61 -17.10
CA ASP A 84 -4.22 -12.08 -15.87
C ASP A 84 -3.30 -12.12 -14.63
N SER A 85 -2.00 -12.40 -14.81
CA SER A 85 -1.06 -12.55 -13.71
C SER A 85 -0.37 -11.22 -13.38
N TYR A 86 -0.55 -10.79 -12.13
CA TYR A 86 0.15 -9.67 -11.53
C TYR A 86 1.40 -10.15 -10.81
N ARG A 87 2.51 -9.43 -10.99
CA ARG A 87 3.73 -9.67 -10.21
C ARG A 87 4.12 -8.40 -9.45
N ILE A 88 4.24 -8.52 -8.14
CA ILE A 88 4.79 -7.48 -7.29
C ILE A 88 6.31 -7.64 -7.23
N ARG A 89 7.04 -6.57 -7.54
CA ARG A 89 8.48 -6.51 -7.36
C ARG A 89 8.89 -5.25 -6.62
N ARG A 90 9.98 -5.37 -5.88
CA ARG A 90 10.66 -4.21 -5.29
C ARG A 90 11.40 -3.49 -6.41
N ILE A 91 11.21 -2.19 -6.51
CA ILE A 91 11.85 -1.31 -7.49
C ILE A 91 12.83 -0.35 -6.80
N SER A 92 13.75 0.20 -7.58
CA SER A 92 14.70 1.19 -7.08
C SER A 92 13.99 2.50 -6.72
N ALA A 93 14.65 3.36 -5.92
CA ALA A 93 14.08 4.67 -5.58
C ALA A 93 13.96 5.59 -6.81
N GLU A 94 14.87 5.45 -7.78
CA GLU A 94 14.83 6.19 -9.04
C GLU A 94 13.65 5.74 -9.91
N GLU A 95 13.45 4.42 -10.05
CA GLU A 95 12.30 3.84 -10.76
C GLU A 95 10.97 4.24 -10.12
N ALA A 96 10.92 4.22 -8.78
CA ALA A 96 9.72 4.63 -8.04
C ALA A 96 9.39 6.11 -8.29
N SER A 97 10.40 6.96 -8.36
CA SER A 97 10.24 8.40 -8.61
C SER A 97 9.75 8.66 -10.04
N ARG A 98 10.30 7.95 -11.04
CA ARG A 98 9.83 8.02 -12.43
C ARG A 98 8.38 7.59 -12.58
N LEU A 99 8.02 6.43 -12.01
CA LEU A 99 6.64 5.93 -12.05
C LEU A 99 5.65 6.83 -11.30
N ALA A 100 6.10 7.53 -10.26
CA ALA A 100 5.28 8.52 -9.56
C ALA A 100 5.04 9.76 -10.43
N GLN A 101 6.06 10.24 -11.16
CA GLN A 101 5.92 11.36 -12.10
C GLN A 101 4.99 11.02 -13.28
N GLU A 102 5.03 9.79 -13.81
CA GLU A 102 4.15 9.36 -14.91
C GLU A 102 2.67 9.25 -14.51
N ARG A 103 2.36 9.22 -13.20
CA ARG A 103 1.00 9.07 -12.66
C ARG A 103 0.40 10.38 -12.13
N THR A 104 1.15 11.48 -12.17
CA THR A 104 0.71 12.82 -11.72
C THR A 104 0.31 13.64 -12.94
#